data_AF-A0A966EX24-F1
#
_entry.id   AF-A0A966EX24-F1
#
_cell.length_a   1.000
_cell.length_b   1.000
_cell.length_c   1.000
_cell.angle_alpha   90.00
_cell.angle_beta   90.00
_cell.angle_gamma   90.00
#
_symmetry.space_group_name_H-M   'P 1'
#
loop_
_entity.id
_entity.type
_entity.pdbx_description
1 polymer ?
#
loop_
_entity_poly.entity_id
_entity_poly.type
_entity_poly.pdbx_seq_one_letter_code
_entity_poly.pdbx_strand_id
1 'polypeptide(L)'
;MRRLMRVLLLALLSALVGTPALAEVVRIRDLSPEQLGELRQQHDFWGLDQRADAAVFWLDAEARKQLSLHGYRIEPDPQRQAEFERWQTIDRSAWRAGSLGTIPGFGCYRTVSQTHADLQALVLQFPDRAEWRDIGDSWQIGAGSAPGDSIFALVIRNPDSPHPRAPLVIMAAQHARELATAEIATRFAELLLLNPDHDPDLAWLADHREIHIIAQ
;
A
#
# COMPACT_ATOMS: atom_id res chain seq x y z
N MET A 1 -44.28 -53.38 48.44
CA MET A 1 -42.86 -52.98 48.67
C MET A 1 -42.04 -53.31 47.44
N ARG A 2 -41.04 -52.45 47.12
CA ARG A 2 -40.02 -52.54 46.05
C ARG A 2 -40.45 -52.08 44.64
N ARG A 3 -40.29 -50.77 44.37
CA ARG A 3 -40.05 -50.23 43.03
C ARG A 3 -38.54 -50.04 42.84
N LEU A 4 -38.01 -50.62 41.76
CA LEU A 4 -36.65 -50.51 41.28
C LEU A 4 -36.37 -49.06 40.81
N MET A 5 -35.28 -48.46 41.28
CA MET A 5 -34.77 -47.18 40.80
C MET A 5 -33.64 -47.46 39.81
N ARG A 6 -33.89 -47.27 38.51
CA ARG A 6 -32.84 -47.26 37.47
C ARG A 6 -32.36 -45.81 37.30
N VAL A 7 -31.12 -45.55 37.68
CA VAL A 7 -30.43 -44.30 37.37
C VAL A 7 -29.88 -44.42 35.95
N LEU A 8 -30.36 -43.55 35.04
CA LEU A 8 -29.82 -43.39 33.70
C LEU A 8 -28.71 -42.34 33.76
N LEU A 9 -27.46 -42.74 33.54
CA LEU A 9 -26.32 -41.83 33.40
C LEU A 9 -26.18 -41.47 31.91
N LEU A 10 -26.62 -40.28 31.51
CA LEU A 10 -26.30 -39.73 30.18
C LEU A 10 -24.91 -39.09 30.25
N ALA A 11 -23.92 -39.68 29.57
CA ALA A 11 -22.66 -39.04 29.27
C ALA A 11 -22.86 -38.10 28.07
N LEU A 12 -22.82 -36.79 28.30
CA LEU A 12 -22.69 -35.79 27.23
C LEU A 12 -21.23 -35.77 26.77
N LEU A 13 -20.92 -36.39 25.64
CA LEU A 13 -19.74 -36.05 24.86
C LEU A 13 -20.00 -34.69 24.18
N SER A 14 -19.51 -33.61 24.78
CA SER A 14 -19.38 -32.34 24.09
C SER A 14 -18.26 -32.47 23.07
N ALA A 15 -18.62 -32.66 21.80
CA ALA A 15 -17.69 -32.40 20.70
C ALA A 15 -17.27 -30.93 20.79
N LEU A 16 -15.99 -30.66 21.05
CA LEU A 16 -15.40 -29.36 20.75
C LEU A 16 -15.42 -29.19 19.23
N VAL A 17 -16.55 -28.71 18.71
CA VAL A 17 -16.58 -28.12 17.38
C VAL A 17 -15.82 -26.80 17.53
N GLY A 18 -14.52 -26.84 17.26
CA GLY A 18 -13.73 -25.62 17.13
C GLY A 18 -14.42 -24.73 16.10
N THR A 19 -14.65 -23.47 16.45
CA THR A 19 -15.13 -22.47 15.52
C THR A 19 -14.28 -22.53 14.26
N PRO A 20 -14.88 -22.63 13.06
CA PRO A 20 -14.11 -22.68 11.83
C PRO A 20 -13.25 -21.41 11.76
N ALA A 21 -11.96 -21.59 11.51
CA ALA A 21 -11.06 -20.47 11.26
C ALA A 21 -11.61 -19.69 10.05
N LEU A 22 -11.83 -18.39 10.22
CA LEU A 22 -12.19 -17.51 9.12
C LEU A 22 -10.91 -16.95 8.50
N ALA A 23 -10.98 -16.53 7.24
CA ALA A 23 -9.90 -15.75 6.67
C ALA A 23 -9.83 -14.40 7.41
N GLU A 24 -8.65 -14.03 7.91
CA GLU A 24 -8.50 -12.86 8.76
C GLU A 24 -7.09 -12.25 8.67
N VAL A 25 -7.01 -10.96 8.97
CA VAL A 25 -5.76 -10.26 9.24
C VAL A 25 -5.33 -10.57 10.68
N VAL A 26 -4.10 -11.06 10.82
CA VAL A 26 -3.53 -11.51 12.09
C VAL A 26 -2.17 -10.89 12.34
N ARG A 27 -1.79 -10.89 13.62
CA ARG A 27 -0.44 -10.68 14.11
C ARG A 27 0.16 -12.00 14.55
N ILE A 28 1.31 -12.34 14.01
CA ILE A 28 2.10 -13.50 14.41
C ILE A 28 3.34 -13.01 15.14
N ARG A 29 3.55 -13.52 16.36
CA ARG A 29 4.65 -13.12 17.26
C ARG A 29 5.70 -14.21 17.36
N ASP A 30 6.83 -13.87 17.97
CA ASP A 30 7.87 -14.81 18.39
C ASP A 30 8.44 -15.61 17.20
N LEU A 31 8.46 -15.00 16.00
CA LEU A 31 8.98 -15.61 14.78
C LEU A 31 10.50 -15.49 14.72
N SER A 32 11.19 -16.60 14.49
CA SER A 32 12.59 -16.56 14.08
C SER A 32 12.72 -15.89 12.70
N PRO A 33 13.90 -15.36 12.34
CA PRO A 33 14.13 -14.83 11.00
C PRO A 33 13.84 -15.83 9.87
N GLU A 34 14.10 -17.12 10.10
CA GLU A 34 13.81 -18.21 9.18
C GLU A 34 12.29 -18.40 9.01
N GLN A 35 11.55 -18.53 10.13
CA GLN A 35 10.09 -18.66 10.09
C GLN A 35 9.42 -17.45 9.44
N LEU A 36 9.89 -16.23 9.75
CA LEU A 36 9.40 -15.02 9.09
C LEU A 36 9.65 -15.07 7.58
N GLY A 37 10.84 -15.52 7.15
CA GLY A 37 11.18 -15.69 5.74
C GLY A 37 10.27 -16.67 5.02
N GLU A 38 10.02 -17.83 5.61
CA GLU A 38 9.13 -18.87 5.06
C GLU A 38 7.69 -18.37 4.92
N LEU A 39 7.13 -17.81 6.01
CA LEU A 39 5.75 -17.32 6.00
C LEU A 39 5.54 -16.19 4.99
N ARG A 40 6.54 -15.31 4.80
CA ARG A 40 6.48 -14.23 3.80
C ARG A 40 6.42 -14.72 2.35
N GLN A 41 6.90 -15.93 2.06
CA GLN A 41 6.83 -16.52 0.72
C GLN A 41 5.50 -17.23 0.47
N GLN A 42 4.85 -17.69 1.54
CA GLN A 42 3.66 -18.57 1.45
C GLN A 42 2.35 -17.82 1.69
N HIS A 43 2.38 -16.69 2.38
CA HIS A 43 1.20 -15.96 2.82
C HIS A 43 1.30 -14.46 2.52
N ASP A 44 0.14 -13.78 2.50
CA ASP A 44 0.09 -12.36 2.21
C ASP A 44 0.63 -11.53 3.39
N PHE A 45 1.90 -11.16 3.28
CA PHE A 45 2.60 -10.36 4.27
C PHE A 45 2.32 -8.87 4.11
N TRP A 46 1.84 -8.26 5.20
CA TRP A 46 1.43 -6.85 5.22
C TRP A 46 2.46 -5.95 5.88
N GLY A 47 3.37 -6.49 6.70
CA GLY A 47 4.46 -5.72 7.29
C GLY A 47 4.84 -6.16 8.68
N LEU A 48 5.79 -5.44 9.27
CA LEU A 48 6.16 -5.56 10.67
C LEU A 48 5.50 -4.45 11.49
N ASP A 49 4.86 -4.82 12.58
CA ASP A 49 4.41 -3.89 13.60
C ASP A 49 5.46 -3.82 14.71
N GLN A 50 6.40 -2.88 14.56
CA GLN A 50 7.52 -2.72 15.50
C GLN A 50 7.07 -2.36 16.92
N ARG A 51 5.90 -1.72 17.07
CA ARG A 51 5.36 -1.36 18.39
C ARG A 51 4.77 -2.57 19.11
N ALA A 52 4.18 -3.48 18.35
CA ALA A 52 3.60 -4.72 18.86
C ALA A 52 4.58 -5.90 18.88
N ASP A 53 5.79 -5.74 18.31
CA ASP A 53 6.78 -6.79 18.04
C ASP A 53 6.13 -8.01 17.37
N ALA A 54 5.48 -7.76 16.23
CA ALA A 54 4.73 -8.77 15.50
C ALA A 54 4.84 -8.60 13.98
N ALA A 55 4.69 -9.70 13.24
CA ALA A 55 4.51 -9.69 11.80
C ALA A 55 3.01 -9.75 11.47
N VAL A 56 2.56 -8.94 10.52
CA VAL A 56 1.15 -8.86 10.11
C VAL A 56 0.97 -9.63 8.81
N PHE A 57 -0.04 -10.50 8.79
CA PHE A 57 -0.42 -11.30 7.63
C PHE A 57 -1.92 -11.29 7.44
N TRP A 58 -2.36 -11.38 6.19
CA TRP A 58 -3.67 -11.92 5.89
C TRP A 58 -3.54 -13.44 5.67
N LEU A 59 -4.35 -14.22 6.37
CA LEU A 59 -4.38 -15.68 6.26
C LEU A 59 -5.76 -16.12 5.80
N ASP A 60 -5.80 -17.10 4.89
CA ASP A 60 -7.02 -17.84 4.65
C ASP A 60 -7.35 -18.80 5.82
N ALA A 61 -8.56 -19.36 5.80
CA ALA A 61 -9.05 -20.26 6.83
C ALA A 61 -8.15 -21.49 7.07
N GLU A 62 -7.59 -22.06 6.00
CA GLU A 62 -6.77 -23.26 6.09
C GLU A 62 -5.39 -22.93 6.65
N ALA A 63 -4.74 -21.89 6.12
CA ALA A 63 -3.47 -21.38 6.64
C ALA A 63 -3.58 -21.03 8.13
N ARG A 64 -4.65 -20.32 8.52
CA ARG A 64 -4.90 -19.97 9.93
C ARG A 64 -5.01 -21.20 10.83
N LYS A 65 -5.71 -22.23 10.38
CA LYS A 65 -5.84 -23.50 11.10
C LYS A 65 -4.51 -24.23 11.18
N GLN A 66 -3.80 -24.37 10.06
CA GLN A 66 -2.52 -25.09 9.99
C GLN A 66 -1.46 -24.44 10.86
N LEU A 67 -1.29 -23.13 10.77
CA LEU A 67 -0.30 -22.43 11.60
C LEU A 67 -0.65 -22.55 13.10
N SER A 68 -1.93 -22.59 13.47
CA SER A 68 -2.32 -22.86 14.87
C SER A 68 -1.89 -24.24 15.34
N LEU A 69 -2.06 -25.26 14.49
CA LEU A 69 -1.67 -26.64 14.81
C LEU A 69 -0.14 -26.79 14.97
N HIS A 70 0.64 -25.97 14.27
CA HIS A 70 2.10 -25.92 14.39
C HIS A 70 2.58 -25.04 15.55
N GLY A 71 1.67 -24.53 16.39
CA GLY A 71 2.02 -23.80 17.61
C GLY A 71 2.43 -22.35 17.39
N TYR A 72 2.16 -21.76 16.22
CA TYR A 72 2.40 -20.33 16.01
C TYR A 72 1.50 -19.49 16.93
N ARG A 73 2.08 -18.44 17.50
CA ARG A 73 1.34 -17.49 18.33
C ARG A 73 0.63 -16.46 17.45
N ILE A 74 -0.62 -16.75 17.14
CA ILE A 74 -1.46 -15.96 16.23
C ILE A 74 -2.53 -15.21 17.03
N GLU A 75 -2.54 -13.88 16.89
CA GLU A 75 -3.51 -12.98 17.51
C GLU A 75 -4.30 -12.24 16.41
N PRO A 76 -5.63 -12.19 16.45
CA PRO A 76 -6.40 -11.39 15.50
C PRO A 76 -6.00 -9.91 15.51
N ASP A 77 -6.09 -9.25 14.35
CA ASP A 77 -5.93 -7.81 14.21
C ASP A 77 -7.27 -7.17 13.78
N PRO A 78 -8.18 -6.90 14.73
CA PRO A 78 -9.53 -6.45 14.40
C PRO A 78 -9.55 -5.07 13.72
N GLN A 79 -8.55 -4.22 13.99
CA GLN A 79 -8.45 -2.91 13.35
C GLN A 79 -8.14 -3.08 11.86
N ARG A 80 -7.04 -3.78 11.52
CA ARG A 80 -6.65 -3.99 10.13
C ARG A 80 -7.65 -4.88 9.39
N GLN A 81 -8.30 -5.81 10.08
CA GLN A 81 -9.42 -6.57 9.54
C GLN A 81 -10.59 -5.65 9.12
N ALA A 82 -11.00 -4.71 9.96
CA ALA A 82 -12.06 -3.76 9.61
C ALA A 82 -11.65 -2.80 8.47
N GLU A 83 -10.37 -2.42 8.39
CA GLU A 83 -9.82 -1.66 7.26
C GLU A 83 -9.86 -2.48 5.96
N PHE A 84 -9.52 -3.76 6.02
CA PHE A 84 -9.59 -4.69 4.89
C PHE A 84 -11.03 -4.90 4.39
N GLU A 85 -11.97 -5.13 5.30
CA GLU A 85 -13.38 -5.32 4.96
C GLU A 85 -13.94 -4.06 4.29
N ARG A 86 -13.60 -2.88 4.81
CA ARG A 86 -13.95 -1.61 4.17
C ARG A 86 -13.36 -1.50 2.76
N TRP A 87 -12.09 -1.85 2.58
CA TRP A 87 -11.47 -1.92 1.25
C TRP A 87 -12.24 -2.85 0.30
N GLN A 88 -12.68 -4.01 0.79
CA GLN A 88 -13.43 -4.97 -0.02
C GLN A 88 -14.79 -4.45 -0.49
N THR A 89 -15.41 -3.52 0.25
CA THR A 89 -16.70 -2.92 -0.11
C THR A 89 -16.62 -1.81 -1.17
N ILE A 90 -15.42 -1.39 -1.57
CA ILE A 90 -15.26 -0.31 -2.55
C ILE A 90 -15.76 -0.76 -3.92
N ASP A 91 -16.53 0.12 -4.58
CA ASP A 91 -17.01 -0.09 -5.94
C ASP A 91 -15.85 -0.04 -6.95
N ARG A 92 -15.32 -1.23 -7.25
CA ARG A 92 -14.23 -1.40 -8.23
C ARG A 92 -14.66 -1.09 -9.66
N SER A 93 -15.96 -1.12 -9.95
CA SER A 93 -16.47 -0.81 -11.28
C SER A 93 -16.42 0.70 -11.54
N ALA A 94 -16.80 1.51 -10.54
CA ALA A 94 -16.63 2.96 -10.57
C ALA A 94 -15.14 3.36 -10.67
N TRP A 95 -14.24 2.64 -9.97
CA TRP A 95 -12.80 2.88 -10.06
C TRP A 95 -12.23 2.64 -11.47
N ARG A 96 -12.59 1.52 -12.11
CA ARG A 96 -12.11 1.17 -13.46
C ARG A 96 -12.69 2.03 -14.57
N ALA A 97 -13.83 2.68 -14.34
CA ALA A 97 -14.47 3.55 -15.32
C ALA A 97 -13.76 4.91 -15.52
N GLY A 98 -12.57 5.11 -14.94
CA GLY A 98 -11.75 6.30 -15.18
C GLY A 98 -12.09 7.46 -14.26
N SER A 99 -12.19 7.21 -12.95
CA SER A 99 -12.37 8.26 -11.96
C SER A 99 -11.22 9.28 -12.03
N LEU A 100 -11.49 10.45 -12.60
CA LEU A 100 -10.73 11.66 -12.31
C LEU A 100 -10.91 12.00 -10.82
N GLY A 101 -9.90 12.62 -10.22
CA GLY A 101 -9.88 12.95 -8.80
C GLY A 101 -9.21 11.88 -7.94
N THR A 102 -9.97 11.26 -7.03
CA THR A 102 -9.42 10.48 -5.91
C THR A 102 -9.93 9.05 -5.90
N ILE A 103 -9.21 8.18 -5.20
CA ILE A 103 -9.55 6.77 -5.08
C ILE A 103 -10.84 6.65 -4.24
N PRO A 104 -11.89 5.94 -4.72
CA PRO A 104 -13.12 5.74 -3.95
C PRO A 104 -12.83 5.13 -2.57
N GLY A 105 -13.40 5.71 -1.50
CA GLY A 105 -13.11 5.31 -0.11
C GLY A 105 -11.80 5.87 0.46
N PHE A 106 -11.01 6.57 -0.36
CA PHE A 106 -9.67 7.07 -0.07
C PHE A 106 -9.49 8.49 -0.64
N GLY A 107 -10.38 9.41 -0.27
CA GLY A 107 -10.44 10.76 -0.86
C GLY A 107 -9.21 11.65 -0.67
N CYS A 108 -8.22 11.22 0.12
CA CYS A 108 -6.93 11.92 0.25
C CYS A 108 -5.89 11.49 -0.78
N TYR A 109 -6.14 10.39 -1.52
CA TYR A 109 -5.19 9.81 -2.46
C TYR A 109 -5.74 9.93 -3.87
N ARG A 110 -4.97 10.56 -4.76
CA ARG A 110 -5.32 10.70 -6.18
C ARG A 110 -5.25 9.38 -6.93
N THR A 111 -6.03 9.28 -8.00
CA THR A 111 -5.85 8.21 -8.98
C THR A 111 -4.57 8.44 -9.79
N VAL A 112 -4.08 7.41 -10.49
CA VAL A 112 -2.93 7.53 -11.42
C VAL A 112 -3.20 8.65 -12.43
N SER A 113 -4.38 8.64 -13.07
CA SER A 113 -4.76 9.63 -14.06
C SER A 113 -4.81 11.05 -13.50
N GLN A 114 -5.35 11.24 -12.29
CA GLN A 114 -5.36 12.56 -11.65
C GLN A 114 -3.95 13.01 -11.28
N THR A 115 -3.11 12.10 -10.78
CA THR A 115 -1.71 12.40 -10.46
C THR A 115 -0.96 12.90 -11.70
N HIS A 116 -1.07 12.19 -12.82
CA HIS A 116 -0.48 12.62 -14.09
C HIS A 116 -1.04 13.97 -14.56
N ALA A 117 -2.36 14.17 -14.49
CA ALA A 117 -2.97 15.43 -14.89
C ALA A 117 -2.46 16.61 -14.07
N ASP A 118 -2.34 16.46 -12.75
CA ASP A 118 -1.85 17.52 -11.86
C ASP A 118 -0.37 17.83 -12.10
N LEU A 119 0.48 16.80 -12.28
CA LEU A 119 1.90 17.02 -12.59
C LEU A 119 2.10 17.66 -13.96
N GLN A 120 1.29 17.30 -14.97
CA GLN A 120 1.29 17.98 -16.27
C GLN A 120 0.84 19.44 -16.16
N ALA A 121 -0.15 19.73 -15.31
CA ALA A 121 -0.59 21.10 -15.06
C ALA A 121 0.55 21.95 -14.46
N LEU A 122 1.38 21.38 -13.58
CA LEU A 122 2.58 22.06 -13.07
C LEU A 122 3.58 22.39 -14.19
N VAL A 123 3.78 21.50 -15.17
CA VAL A 123 4.65 21.77 -16.33
C VAL A 123 4.11 22.91 -17.19
N LEU A 124 2.79 22.96 -17.38
CA LEU A 124 2.16 24.07 -18.11
C LEU A 124 2.28 25.40 -17.34
N GLN A 125 2.26 25.36 -16.02
CA GLN A 125 2.37 26.54 -15.16
C GLN A 125 3.82 27.05 -15.02
N PHE A 126 4.80 26.14 -15.00
CA PHE A 126 6.22 26.45 -14.81
C PHE A 126 7.10 25.88 -15.95
N PRO A 127 6.88 26.29 -17.20
CA PRO A 127 7.48 25.65 -18.39
C PRO A 127 9.01 25.85 -18.51
N ASP A 128 9.57 26.83 -17.81
CA ASP A 128 11.00 27.11 -17.72
C ASP A 128 11.72 26.23 -16.67
N ARG A 129 10.97 25.73 -15.69
CA ARG A 129 11.50 25.01 -14.52
C ARG A 129 11.10 23.54 -14.47
N ALA A 130 10.05 23.14 -15.19
CA ALA A 130 9.48 21.81 -15.13
C ALA A 130 9.32 21.18 -16.52
N GLU A 131 9.58 19.88 -16.63
CA GLU A 131 9.48 19.10 -17.86
C GLU A 131 8.79 17.76 -17.57
N TRP A 132 7.81 17.39 -18.39
CA TRP A 132 7.14 16.08 -18.30
C TRP A 132 7.80 15.11 -19.28
N ARG A 133 8.56 14.15 -18.75
CA ARG A 133 9.38 13.26 -19.57
C ARG A 133 8.87 11.84 -19.51
N ASP A 134 8.54 11.29 -20.69
CA ASP A 134 8.30 9.87 -20.86
C ASP A 134 9.60 9.09 -20.64
N ILE A 135 9.57 8.11 -19.74
CA ILE A 135 10.72 7.27 -19.37
C ILE A 135 10.50 5.79 -19.67
N GLY A 136 9.39 5.45 -20.35
CA GLY A 136 9.06 4.09 -20.76
C GLY A 136 7.62 3.72 -20.45
N ASP A 137 7.26 2.49 -20.76
CA ASP A 137 5.90 2.00 -20.63
C ASP A 137 5.76 0.96 -19.52
N SER A 138 4.58 0.86 -18.92
CA SER A 138 4.26 -0.28 -18.07
C SER A 138 4.30 -1.58 -18.87
N TRP A 139 4.49 -2.70 -18.18
CA TRP A 139 4.48 -4.01 -18.82
C TRP A 139 3.21 -4.28 -19.62
N GLN A 140 2.05 -3.80 -19.16
CA GLN A 140 0.77 -4.01 -19.83
C GLN A 140 0.73 -3.34 -21.23
N ILE A 141 1.26 -2.11 -21.36
CA ILE A 141 1.42 -1.46 -22.66
C ILE A 141 2.46 -2.22 -23.49
N GLY A 142 3.64 -2.49 -22.93
CA GLY A 142 4.74 -3.15 -23.64
C GLY A 142 4.39 -4.56 -24.14
N ALA A 143 3.52 -5.27 -23.44
CA ALA A 143 3.01 -6.60 -23.81
C ALA A 143 1.81 -6.55 -24.76
N GLY A 144 1.39 -5.37 -25.25
CA GLY A 144 0.30 -5.19 -26.21
C GLY A 144 -1.09 -5.48 -25.63
N SER A 145 -1.24 -5.52 -24.31
CA SER A 145 -2.48 -5.87 -23.61
C SER A 145 -3.05 -4.63 -22.92
N ALA A 146 -3.80 -3.81 -23.66
CA ALA A 146 -4.45 -2.63 -23.09
C ALA A 146 -5.46 -3.00 -21.97
N PRO A 147 -5.68 -2.12 -20.97
CA PRO A 147 -5.09 -0.79 -20.79
C PRO A 147 -3.99 -0.76 -19.73
N GLY A 148 -2.76 -0.40 -20.11
CA GLY A 148 -1.69 0.01 -19.19
C GLY A 148 -1.39 1.51 -19.34
N ASP A 149 -0.38 2.01 -18.63
CA ASP A 149 0.03 3.43 -18.63
C ASP A 149 1.51 3.59 -19.03
N SER A 150 1.84 4.71 -19.67
CA SER A 150 3.23 5.16 -19.81
C SER A 150 3.71 5.72 -18.48
N ILE A 151 4.99 5.52 -18.20
CA ILE A 151 5.69 5.93 -16.98
C ILE A 151 6.40 7.23 -17.28
N PHE A 152 6.18 8.22 -16.41
CA PHE A 152 6.71 9.56 -16.60
C PHE A 152 7.52 10.01 -15.39
N ALA A 153 8.52 10.84 -15.66
CA ALA A 153 9.20 11.65 -14.66
C ALA A 153 8.81 13.13 -14.83
N LEU A 154 8.39 13.77 -13.73
CA LEU A 154 8.45 15.22 -13.65
C LEU A 154 9.88 15.62 -13.33
N VAL A 155 10.54 16.32 -14.24
CA VAL A 155 11.89 16.86 -14.04
C VAL A 155 11.77 18.32 -13.64
N ILE A 156 12.29 18.68 -12.46
CA ILE A 156 12.31 20.03 -11.91
C ILE A 156 13.76 20.53 -11.83
N ARG A 157 14.02 21.73 -12.35
CA ARG A 157 15.32 22.39 -12.28
C ARG A 157 15.17 23.91 -12.16
N ASN A 158 16.14 24.56 -11.52
CA ASN A 158 16.36 25.99 -11.72
C ASN A 158 17.33 26.19 -12.91
N PRO A 159 16.86 26.71 -14.07
CA PRO A 159 17.74 26.93 -15.23
C PRO A 159 18.80 28.00 -14.97
N ASP A 160 18.51 28.97 -14.10
CA ASP A 160 19.36 30.13 -13.82
C ASP A 160 20.39 29.85 -12.70
N SER A 161 20.32 28.68 -12.07
CA SER A 161 21.26 28.34 -11.00
C SER A 161 22.70 28.33 -11.52
N PRO A 162 23.63 29.06 -10.86
CA PRO A 162 25.04 29.07 -11.21
C PRO A 162 25.79 27.82 -10.71
N HIS A 163 25.10 26.91 -10.01
CA HIS A 163 25.69 25.75 -9.36
C HIS A 163 25.54 24.47 -10.20
N PRO A 164 26.46 23.49 -10.06
CA PRO A 164 26.24 22.15 -10.58
C PRO A 164 24.96 21.53 -9.99
N ARG A 165 24.14 20.93 -10.84
CA ARG A 165 22.87 20.30 -10.47
C ARG A 165 22.97 18.78 -10.57
N ALA A 166 23.41 18.14 -9.50
CA ALA A 166 23.45 16.68 -9.46
C ALA A 166 22.03 16.10 -9.49
N PRO A 167 21.78 14.99 -10.21
CA PRO A 167 20.46 14.38 -10.23
C PRO A 167 20.03 13.88 -8.83
N LEU A 168 18.80 14.18 -8.46
CA LEU A 168 18.08 13.56 -7.34
C LEU A 168 16.86 12.83 -7.92
N VAL A 169 16.77 11.52 -7.71
CA VAL A 169 15.62 10.73 -8.17
C VAL A 169 14.75 10.37 -6.97
N ILE A 170 13.46 10.68 -7.07
CA ILE A 170 12.42 10.31 -6.12
C ILE A 170 11.45 9.40 -6.85
N MET A 171 11.39 8.16 -6.41
CA MET A 171 10.49 7.14 -6.95
C MET A 171 9.49 6.74 -5.87
N ALA A 172 8.22 6.78 -6.22
CA ALA A 172 7.11 6.36 -5.37
C ALA A 172 6.37 5.18 -6.00
N ALA A 173 5.33 4.69 -5.32
CA ALA A 173 4.38 3.71 -5.85
C ALA A 173 4.98 2.37 -6.34
N GLN A 174 6.23 2.05 -5.99
CA GLN A 174 6.86 0.79 -6.38
C GLN A 174 6.07 -0.45 -5.91
N HIS A 175 5.31 -0.31 -4.82
CA HIS A 175 4.27 -1.26 -4.44
C HIS A 175 2.87 -0.62 -4.55
N ALA A 176 2.01 -1.18 -5.40
CA ALA A 176 0.69 -0.62 -5.73
C ALA A 176 -0.26 -0.42 -4.52
N ARG A 177 -0.06 -1.14 -3.41
CA ARG A 177 -0.88 -1.03 -2.19
C ARG A 177 -0.45 0.10 -1.24
N GLU A 178 0.68 0.74 -1.49
CA GLU A 178 1.25 1.79 -0.64
C GLU A 178 0.82 3.19 -1.13
N LEU A 179 -0.49 3.46 -1.11
CA LEU A 179 -1.12 4.65 -1.73
C LEU A 179 -0.52 5.99 -1.29
N ALA A 180 -0.06 6.07 -0.04
CA ALA A 180 0.50 7.31 0.51
C ALA A 180 1.76 7.78 -0.21
N THR A 181 2.57 6.85 -0.74
CA THR A 181 3.85 7.18 -1.37
C THR A 181 3.66 8.06 -2.61
N ALA A 182 2.69 7.72 -3.46
CA ALA A 182 2.36 8.47 -4.67
C ALA A 182 1.91 9.90 -4.34
N GLU A 183 1.00 10.03 -3.37
CA GLU A 183 0.50 11.34 -2.95
C GLU A 183 1.61 12.19 -2.33
N ILE A 184 2.48 11.62 -1.49
CA ILE A 184 3.62 12.33 -0.91
C ILE A 184 4.57 12.85 -2.00
N ALA A 185 4.93 12.02 -2.98
CA ALA A 185 5.81 12.45 -4.08
C ALA A 185 5.17 13.56 -4.92
N THR A 186 3.86 13.46 -5.17
CA THR A 186 3.11 14.47 -5.93
C THR A 186 3.01 15.79 -5.17
N ARG A 187 2.74 15.74 -3.86
CA ARG A 187 2.74 16.92 -2.98
C ARG A 187 4.13 17.55 -2.85
N PHE A 188 5.18 16.74 -2.88
CA PHE A 188 6.55 17.24 -2.89
C PHE A 188 6.86 18.03 -4.17
N ALA A 189 6.41 17.54 -5.33
CA ALA A 189 6.50 18.29 -6.59
C ALA A 189 5.77 19.64 -6.52
N GLU A 190 4.53 19.65 -6.02
CA GLU A 190 3.75 20.87 -5.80
C GLU A 190 4.47 21.83 -4.85
N LEU A 191 5.02 21.32 -3.74
CA LEU A 191 5.76 22.11 -2.76
C LEU A 191 6.96 22.83 -3.41
N LEU A 192 7.76 22.10 -4.19
CA LEU A 192 8.96 22.63 -4.86
C LEU A 192 8.67 23.75 -5.87
N LEU A 193 7.58 23.63 -6.63
CA LEU A 193 7.24 24.57 -7.70
C LEU A 193 6.39 25.74 -7.22
N LEU A 194 5.49 25.52 -6.24
CA LEU A 194 4.55 26.54 -5.77
C LEU A 194 5.10 27.40 -4.61
N ASN A 195 6.13 26.96 -3.88
CA ASN A 195 6.65 27.67 -2.70
C ASN A 195 8.14 28.02 -2.70
N PRO A 196 8.85 28.15 -3.84
CA PRO A 196 10.31 28.27 -3.84
C PRO A 196 10.84 29.53 -3.14
N ASP A 197 10.08 30.64 -3.15
CA ASP A 197 10.55 31.93 -2.61
C ASP A 197 10.30 32.10 -1.11
N HIS A 198 9.64 31.12 -0.48
CA HIS A 198 9.21 31.20 0.91
C HIS A 198 9.97 30.25 1.84
N ASP A 199 10.83 29.38 1.29
CA ASP A 199 11.61 28.41 2.04
C ASP A 199 13.05 28.32 1.49
N PRO A 200 14.07 28.75 2.26
CA PRO A 200 15.46 28.73 1.82
C PRO A 200 16.00 27.30 1.59
N ASP A 201 15.44 26.28 2.23
CA ASP A 201 15.86 24.89 2.02
C ASP A 201 15.33 24.37 0.67
N LEU A 202 14.11 24.75 0.29
CA LEU A 202 13.56 24.42 -1.04
C LEU A 202 14.30 25.17 -2.15
N ALA A 203 14.62 26.45 -1.94
CA ALA A 203 15.42 27.23 -2.89
C ALA A 203 16.81 26.61 -3.08
N TRP A 204 17.48 26.27 -1.97
CA TRP A 204 18.79 25.61 -2.03
C TRP A 204 18.72 24.28 -2.79
N LEU A 205 17.69 23.47 -2.54
CA LEU A 205 17.52 22.20 -3.22
C LEU A 205 17.31 22.37 -4.73
N ALA A 206 16.47 23.32 -5.15
CA ALA A 206 16.21 23.63 -6.55
C ALA A 206 17.46 24.18 -7.28
N ASP A 207 18.33 24.90 -6.56
CA ASP A 207 19.58 25.42 -7.10
C ASP A 207 20.65 24.35 -7.28
N HIS A 208 20.68 23.34 -6.41
CA HIS A 208 21.78 22.37 -6.35
C HIS A 208 21.41 20.99 -6.92
N ARG A 209 20.14 20.77 -7.31
CA ARG A 209 19.67 19.49 -7.85
C ARG A 209 18.86 19.66 -9.12
N GLU A 210 18.97 18.67 -9.99
CA GLU A 210 17.93 18.38 -10.97
C GLU A 210 17.09 17.25 -10.37
N ILE A 211 15.82 17.52 -10.08
CA ILE A 211 14.96 16.63 -9.30
C ILE A 211 14.04 15.89 -10.27
N HIS A 212 14.10 14.56 -10.25
CA HIS A 212 13.30 13.68 -11.09
C HIS A 212 12.29 12.96 -10.20
N ILE A 213 11.00 13.24 -10.37
CA ILE A 213 9.91 12.67 -9.56
C ILE A 213 9.10 11.70 -10.42
N ILE A 214 9.12 10.42 -10.05
CA ILE A 214 8.33 9.34 -10.63
C ILE A 214 7.29 8.97 -9.58
N ALA A 215 6.07 9.49 -9.74
CA ALA A 215 5.04 9.42 -8.70
C ALA A 215 4.12 8.19 -8.79
N GLN A 216 4.14 7.47 -9.93
CA GLN A 216 3.29 6.32 -10.24
C GLN A 216 4.10 5.23 -10.94
#